data_AF-A0A9E5Z023-F1
#
_entry.id   AF-A0A9E5Z023-F1
#
_cell.length_a   1.000
_cell.length_b   1.000
_cell.length_c   1.000
_cell.angle_alpha   90.00
_cell.angle_beta   90.00
_cell.angle_gamma   90.00
#
_symmetry.space_group_name_H-M   'P 1'
#
loop_
_entity.id
_entity.type
_entity.pdbx_description
1 polymer ?
#
loop_
_entity_poly.entity_id
_entity_poly.type
_entity_poly.pdbx_seq_one_letter_code
_entity_poly.pdbx_strand_id
1 'polypeptide(L)'
;MDSREMRHVVTWDQFVSPPTIGDLVEVMMLARWIASQGRRTLFVVVTGEYRQDWPLSDHQIFESTQIEIAKRLALRHQIDVLQMTWDEFESRILIDPDAYIVFRNRVEVRKEIYTRSLSLLNRLVAKDKEKRRDQWLLDSSELSTSVLNSSKIFIGGDYVAWGVRNRAVSPERNIGESEFRLLYLALLNRSRGSPIVIVSDHESCEFFKKVAHKFGFVCLFSADYSESFLDDAAIALGGKIFFQVRGGGMGEVALYSKLPFEMSYTLSPPRKTIRKSQITAWQTSQQIFDELDSQDMSLHLPKFDLRNVL
;
A
#
# COMPACT_ATOMS: atom_id res chain seq x y z
N MET A 1 40.10 -12.73 -8.48
CA MET A 1 38.86 -12.45 -9.23
C MET A 1 37.98 -11.66 -8.28
N ASP A 2 37.84 -10.36 -8.52
CA ASP A 2 36.84 -9.55 -7.84
C ASP A 2 35.47 -10.10 -8.27
N SER A 3 34.76 -10.77 -7.35
CA SER A 3 33.39 -11.20 -7.63
C SER A 3 32.54 -9.92 -7.70
N ARG A 4 32.29 -9.42 -8.91
CA ARG A 4 31.34 -8.33 -9.10
C ARG A 4 30.03 -8.72 -8.44
N GLU A 5 29.56 -7.86 -7.54
CA GLU A 5 28.34 -8.11 -6.80
C GLU A 5 27.15 -8.06 -7.78
N MET A 6 26.43 -9.17 -7.89
CA MET A 6 25.26 -9.32 -8.76
C MET A 6 24.14 -8.37 -8.32
N ARG A 7 23.63 -7.57 -9.26
CA ARG A 7 22.56 -6.59 -9.03
C ARG A 7 21.20 -7.23 -9.27
N HIS A 8 20.32 -7.17 -8.28
CA HIS A 8 18.95 -7.67 -8.40
C HIS A 8 18.06 -6.58 -8.98
N VAL A 9 17.36 -6.87 -10.08
CA VAL A 9 16.52 -5.93 -10.79
C VAL A 9 15.05 -6.29 -10.60
N VAL A 10 14.27 -5.35 -10.06
CA VAL A 10 12.81 -5.45 -9.95
C VAL A 10 12.20 -4.40 -10.89
N THR A 11 11.24 -4.82 -11.72
CA THR A 11 10.72 -3.98 -12.81
C THR A 11 9.24 -3.65 -12.62
N TRP A 12 8.88 -2.38 -12.76
CA TRP A 12 7.52 -1.90 -12.95
C TRP A 12 7.36 -1.42 -14.39
N ASP A 13 6.75 -2.23 -15.25
CA ASP A 13 6.52 -1.90 -16.66
C ASP A 13 5.10 -1.36 -16.85
N GLN A 14 4.98 -0.08 -17.20
CA GLN A 14 3.69 0.61 -17.36
C GLN A 14 2.87 0.10 -18.56
N PHE A 15 3.48 -0.64 -19.49
CA PHE A 15 2.76 -1.29 -20.59
C PHE A 15 1.84 -2.41 -20.10
N VAL A 16 2.19 -3.06 -18.99
CA VAL A 16 1.41 -4.17 -18.42
C VAL A 16 0.91 -3.93 -17.01
N SER A 17 1.43 -2.92 -16.33
CA SER A 17 1.03 -2.56 -14.98
C SER A 17 -0.04 -1.47 -15.01
N PRO A 18 -1.11 -1.60 -14.19
CA PRO A 18 -2.14 -0.58 -14.12
C PRO A 18 -1.58 0.72 -13.51
N PRO A 19 -2.18 1.89 -13.76
CA PRO A 19 -1.78 3.16 -13.15
C PRO A 19 -2.29 3.28 -11.70
N THR A 20 -2.11 2.23 -10.90
CA THR A 20 -2.53 2.15 -9.50
C THR A 20 -1.33 2.25 -8.58
N ILE A 21 -1.52 2.89 -7.43
CA ILE A 21 -0.45 3.05 -6.43
C ILE A 21 -0.27 1.79 -5.59
N GLY A 22 -1.36 1.11 -5.22
CA GLY A 22 -1.28 -0.09 -4.37
C GLY A 22 -0.46 -1.22 -5.00
N ASP A 23 -0.65 -1.46 -6.31
CA ASP A 23 0.11 -2.48 -7.04
C ASP A 23 1.59 -2.11 -7.18
N LEU A 24 1.91 -0.83 -7.37
CA LEU A 24 3.29 -0.35 -7.35
C LEU A 24 3.94 -0.56 -5.98
N VAL A 25 3.25 -0.17 -4.90
CA VAL A 25 3.74 -0.35 -3.52
C VAL A 25 4.10 -1.82 -3.32
N GLU A 26 3.23 -2.76 -3.67
CA GLU A 26 3.51 -4.19 -3.56
C GLU A 26 4.81 -4.62 -4.28
N VAL A 27 5.02 -4.19 -5.53
CA VAL A 27 6.25 -4.52 -6.27
C VAL A 27 7.47 -3.87 -5.63
N MET A 28 7.34 -2.63 -5.14
CA MET A 28 8.41 -1.92 -4.44
C MET A 28 8.78 -2.59 -3.11
N MET A 29 7.80 -3.15 -2.41
CA MET A 29 8.04 -3.87 -1.17
C MET A 29 8.82 -5.19 -1.38
N LEU A 30 8.64 -5.85 -2.53
CA LEU A 30 9.52 -6.96 -2.93
C LEU A 30 10.97 -6.50 -3.11
N ALA A 31 11.20 -5.35 -3.75
CA ALA A 31 12.55 -4.78 -3.89
C ALA A 31 13.15 -4.41 -2.52
N ARG A 32 12.37 -3.80 -1.62
CA ARG A 32 12.80 -3.52 -0.24
C ARG A 32 13.18 -4.77 0.53
N TRP A 33 12.42 -5.84 0.39
CA TRP A 33 12.79 -7.11 1.02
C TRP A 33 14.14 -7.59 0.49
N ILE A 34 14.34 -7.65 -0.84
CA ILE A 34 15.62 -8.08 -1.44
C ILE A 34 16.79 -7.22 -0.93
N ALA A 35 16.63 -5.90 -0.92
CA ALA A 35 17.66 -4.98 -0.41
C ALA A 35 17.96 -5.18 1.08
N SER A 36 16.94 -5.46 1.90
CA SER A 36 17.12 -5.75 3.33
C SER A 36 17.93 -7.02 3.61
N GLN A 37 18.01 -7.93 2.64
CA GLN A 37 18.88 -9.11 2.68
C GLN A 37 20.33 -8.80 2.30
N GLY A 38 20.71 -7.52 2.23
CA GLY A 38 22.06 -7.06 1.88
C GLY A 38 22.39 -7.24 0.40
N ARG A 39 21.38 -7.30 -0.47
CA ARG A 39 21.58 -7.42 -1.92
C ARG A 39 21.55 -6.04 -2.57
N ARG A 40 22.52 -5.74 -3.42
CA ARG A 40 22.42 -4.59 -4.33
C ARG A 40 21.17 -4.71 -5.19
N THR A 41 20.27 -3.74 -5.06
CA THR A 41 18.94 -3.78 -5.67
C THR A 41 18.71 -2.54 -6.53
N LEU A 42 18.20 -2.76 -7.73
CA LEU A 42 17.79 -1.75 -8.69
C LEU A 42 16.29 -1.93 -8.96
N PHE A 43 15.53 -0.85 -8.79
CA PHE A 43 14.13 -0.77 -9.19
C PHE A 43 14.03 0.01 -10.50
N VAL A 44 13.45 -0.59 -11.53
CA VAL A 44 13.29 0.06 -12.83
C VAL A 44 11.82 0.30 -13.14
N VAL A 45 11.48 1.57 -13.38
CA VAL A 45 10.19 1.98 -13.95
C VAL A 45 10.38 2.07 -15.46
N VAL A 46 9.75 1.14 -16.21
CA VAL A 46 9.73 1.19 -17.68
C VAL A 46 8.55 2.04 -18.11
N THR A 47 8.82 3.10 -18.86
CA THR A 47 7.86 4.13 -19.28
C THR A 47 7.82 4.29 -20.80
N GLY A 48 6.92 5.14 -21.31
CA GLY A 48 6.80 5.48 -22.73
C GLY A 48 5.76 4.66 -23.49
N GLU A 49 5.39 3.49 -22.97
CA GLU A 49 4.27 2.68 -23.44
C GLU A 49 3.38 2.30 -22.27
N TYR A 50 2.07 2.30 -22.50
CA TYR A 50 1.07 2.17 -21.45
C TYR A 50 0.07 1.07 -21.76
N ARG A 51 -0.47 0.49 -20.69
CA ARG A 51 -1.53 -0.50 -20.74
C ARG A 51 -2.77 0.09 -21.42
N GLN A 52 -3.37 -0.67 -22.34
CA GLN A 52 -4.40 -0.15 -23.26
C GLN A 52 -5.83 -0.16 -22.70
N ASP A 53 -6.07 -0.89 -21.60
CA ASP A 53 -7.38 -0.97 -20.93
C ASP A 53 -7.57 0.15 -19.87
N TRP A 54 -6.67 1.12 -19.82
CA TRP A 54 -6.76 2.31 -19.00
C TRP A 54 -6.66 3.59 -19.85
N PRO A 55 -7.35 4.68 -19.46
CA PRO A 55 -7.18 5.97 -20.12
C PRO A 55 -5.73 6.46 -20.05
N LEU A 56 -5.20 6.94 -21.18
CA LEU A 56 -3.84 7.49 -21.24
C LEU A 56 -3.64 8.66 -20.26
N SER A 57 -4.67 9.47 -20.05
CA SER A 57 -4.67 10.59 -19.09
C SER A 57 -4.34 10.11 -17.68
N ASP A 58 -4.86 8.96 -17.27
CA ASP A 58 -4.63 8.42 -15.93
C ASP A 58 -3.15 8.03 -15.80
N HIS A 59 -2.59 7.35 -16.80
CA HIS A 59 -1.18 6.99 -16.82
C HIS A 59 -0.27 8.22 -16.67
N GLN A 60 -0.52 9.29 -17.42
CA GLN A 60 0.29 10.51 -17.37
C GLN A 60 0.21 11.21 -16.02
N ILE A 61 -0.97 11.22 -15.38
CA ILE A 61 -1.15 11.80 -14.04
C ILE A 61 -0.41 10.96 -12.99
N PHE A 62 -0.51 9.64 -13.09
CA PHE A 62 0.05 8.73 -12.10
C PHE A 62 1.54 8.48 -12.27
N GLU A 63 2.13 8.65 -13.46
CA GLU A 63 3.55 8.35 -13.68
C GLU A 63 4.48 9.11 -12.74
N SER A 64 4.35 10.44 -12.67
CA SER A 64 5.18 11.27 -11.78
C SER A 64 5.00 10.87 -10.32
N THR A 65 3.76 10.62 -9.91
CA THR A 65 3.39 10.16 -8.57
C THR A 65 4.00 8.79 -8.26
N GLN A 66 3.94 7.85 -9.21
CA GLN A 66 4.51 6.51 -9.09
C GLN A 66 6.04 6.57 -8.92
N ILE A 67 6.72 7.40 -9.70
CA ILE A 67 8.17 7.59 -9.60
C ILE A 67 8.54 8.21 -8.26
N GLU A 68 7.79 9.22 -7.80
CA GLU A 68 8.00 9.85 -6.51
C GLU A 68 7.87 8.83 -5.36
N ILE A 69 6.80 8.03 -5.38
CA ILE A 69 6.56 6.96 -4.41
C ILE A 69 7.70 5.94 -4.44
N ALA A 70 8.09 5.46 -5.63
CA ALA A 70 9.18 4.50 -5.76
C ALA A 70 10.49 5.05 -5.18
N LYS A 71 10.85 6.29 -5.51
CA LYS A 71 12.03 6.99 -4.95
C LYS A 71 11.94 7.12 -3.45
N ARG A 72 10.80 7.54 -2.90
CA ARG A 72 10.62 7.69 -1.46
C ARG A 72 10.81 6.36 -0.73
N LEU A 73 10.15 5.30 -1.23
CA LEU A 73 10.22 3.97 -0.62
C LEU A 73 11.60 3.32 -0.75
N ALA A 74 12.42 3.76 -1.71
CA ALA A 74 13.77 3.28 -1.94
C ALA A 74 14.82 3.83 -0.95
N LEU A 75 14.59 5.04 -0.39
CA LEU A 75 15.60 5.79 0.38
C LEU A 75 16.20 4.98 1.53
N ARG A 76 15.36 4.37 2.37
CA ARG A 76 15.80 3.64 3.58
C ARG A 76 16.73 2.48 3.28
N HIS A 77 16.52 1.81 2.14
CA HIS A 77 17.27 0.63 1.75
C HIS A 77 18.28 0.89 0.63
N GLN A 78 18.52 2.15 0.29
CA GLN A 78 19.47 2.57 -0.74
C GLN A 78 19.25 1.81 -2.06
N ILE A 79 17.98 1.65 -2.44
CA ILE A 79 17.63 1.02 -3.72
C ILE A 79 17.83 2.05 -4.82
N ASP A 80 18.58 1.68 -5.86
CA ASP A 80 18.69 2.53 -7.04
C ASP A 80 17.33 2.55 -7.75
N VAL A 81 16.80 3.72 -8.11
CA VAL A 81 15.56 3.84 -8.89
C VAL A 81 15.88 4.48 -10.23
N LEU A 82 15.60 3.75 -11.31
CA LEU A 82 15.78 4.24 -12.68
C LEU A 82 14.45 4.30 -13.41
N GLN A 83 14.29 5.33 -14.23
CA GLN A 83 13.25 5.44 -15.24
C GLN A 83 13.92 5.26 -16.61
N MET A 84 13.33 4.45 -17.48
CA MET A 84 13.84 4.23 -18.84
C MET A 84 12.75 3.71 -19.78
N THR A 85 12.97 3.80 -21.09
CA THR A 85 12.10 3.17 -22.09
C THR A 85 12.35 1.66 -22.17
N TRP A 86 11.47 0.93 -22.87
CA TRP A 86 11.68 -0.50 -23.11
C TRP A 86 12.97 -0.76 -23.90
N ASP A 87 13.23 -0.01 -24.98
CA ASP A 87 14.46 -0.14 -25.79
C ASP A 87 15.74 0.06 -24.95
N GLU A 88 15.73 1.03 -24.02
CA GLU A 88 16.82 1.26 -23.08
C GLU A 88 16.97 0.11 -22.09
N PHE A 89 15.85 -0.45 -21.60
CA PHE A 89 15.86 -1.60 -20.70
C PHE A 89 16.42 -2.85 -21.39
N GLU A 90 16.02 -3.13 -22.63
CA GLU A 90 16.53 -4.27 -23.40
C GLU A 90 18.03 -4.14 -23.66
N SER A 91 18.46 -2.98 -24.16
CA SER A 91 19.86 -2.75 -24.54
C SER A 91 20.82 -2.61 -23.36
N ARG A 92 20.34 -2.34 -22.15
CA ARG A 92 21.20 -2.10 -20.97
C ARG A 92 21.05 -3.10 -19.85
N ILE A 93 19.84 -3.63 -19.63
CA ILE A 93 19.52 -4.45 -18.45
C ILE A 93 19.32 -5.92 -18.84
N LEU A 94 18.57 -6.23 -19.91
CA LEU A 94 18.33 -7.62 -20.31
C LEU A 94 19.62 -8.37 -20.68
N ILE A 95 20.54 -7.66 -21.34
CA ILE A 95 21.83 -8.19 -21.80
C ILE A 95 22.94 -8.12 -20.75
N ASP A 96 22.70 -7.46 -19.60
CA ASP A 96 23.73 -7.29 -18.56
C ASP A 96 23.97 -8.63 -17.83
N PRO A 97 25.17 -9.23 -17.93
CA PRO A 97 25.48 -10.49 -17.25
C PRO A 97 25.51 -10.35 -15.73
N ASP A 98 25.67 -9.13 -15.21
CA ASP A 98 25.70 -8.84 -13.77
C ASP A 98 24.28 -8.53 -13.22
N ALA A 99 23.23 -8.60 -14.06
CA ALA A 99 21.83 -8.33 -13.69
C ALA A 99 21.00 -9.61 -13.46
N TYR A 100 20.56 -9.81 -12.22
CA TYR A 100 19.56 -10.81 -11.86
C TYR A 100 18.16 -10.19 -11.91
N ILE A 101 17.43 -10.45 -13.00
CA ILE A 101 16.10 -9.90 -13.21
C ILE A 101 15.06 -10.76 -12.52
N VAL A 102 14.38 -10.18 -11.53
CA VAL A 102 13.30 -10.84 -10.80
C VAL A 102 12.12 -11.06 -11.76
N PHE A 103 11.67 -12.31 -11.87
CA PHE A 103 10.72 -12.76 -12.89
C PHE A 103 11.21 -12.57 -14.34
N ARG A 104 12.50 -12.75 -14.65
CA ARG A 104 13.10 -12.62 -15.99
C ARG A 104 12.18 -13.10 -17.13
N ASN A 105 11.73 -14.36 -17.10
CA ASN A 105 10.88 -14.93 -18.16
C ASN A 105 9.56 -14.18 -18.38
N ARG A 106 9.03 -13.46 -17.40
CA ARG A 106 7.84 -12.61 -17.55
C ARG A 106 8.21 -11.22 -18.03
N VAL A 107 9.28 -10.65 -17.48
CA VAL A 107 9.78 -9.33 -17.88
C VAL A 107 10.15 -9.32 -19.36
N GLU A 108 10.91 -10.32 -19.84
CA GLU A 108 11.34 -10.44 -21.25
C GLU A 108 10.17 -10.50 -22.25
N VAL A 109 9.02 -11.05 -21.85
CA VAL A 109 7.80 -11.07 -22.69
C VAL A 109 6.78 -10.02 -22.27
N ARG A 110 7.21 -9.01 -21.51
CA ARG A 110 6.39 -7.92 -20.94
C ARG A 110 5.07 -8.44 -20.37
N LYS A 111 5.16 -9.31 -19.36
CA LYS A 111 4.02 -9.78 -18.58
C LYS A 111 4.08 -9.21 -17.17
N GLU A 112 2.92 -8.92 -16.62
CA GLU A 112 2.78 -8.27 -15.33
C GLU A 112 3.40 -9.08 -14.19
N ILE A 113 4.13 -8.42 -13.28
CA ILE A 113 4.71 -9.07 -12.10
C ILE A 113 4.01 -8.71 -10.79
N TYR A 114 3.24 -7.62 -10.77
CA TYR A 114 2.53 -7.16 -9.57
C TYR A 114 1.59 -8.26 -9.04
N THR A 115 0.86 -8.96 -9.90
CA THR A 115 -0.04 -10.07 -9.51
C THR A 115 0.67 -11.24 -8.81
N ARG A 116 2.00 -11.36 -8.92
CA ARG A 116 2.81 -12.46 -8.36
C ARG A 116 3.70 -12.01 -7.21
N SER A 117 3.86 -10.70 -7.00
CA SER A 117 4.86 -10.13 -6.10
C SER A 117 4.58 -10.47 -4.64
N LEU A 118 3.35 -10.27 -4.17
CA LEU A 118 2.95 -10.69 -2.82
C LEU A 118 3.13 -12.19 -2.58
N SER A 119 2.74 -13.03 -3.55
CA SER A 119 2.86 -14.49 -3.41
C SER A 119 4.30 -14.95 -3.30
N LEU A 120 5.21 -14.36 -4.10
CA LEU A 120 6.63 -14.63 -4.00
C LEU A 120 7.18 -14.16 -2.65
N LEU A 121 6.88 -12.91 -2.29
CA LEU A 121 7.36 -12.29 -1.06
C LEU A 121 6.92 -13.07 0.19
N ASN A 122 5.66 -13.51 0.24
CA ASN A 122 5.16 -14.39 1.29
C ASN A 122 5.99 -15.67 1.45
N ARG A 123 6.35 -16.32 0.33
CA ARG A 123 7.17 -17.55 0.37
C ARG A 123 8.59 -17.26 0.84
N LEU A 124 9.16 -16.13 0.43
CA LEU A 124 10.50 -15.72 0.81
C LEU A 124 10.56 -15.39 2.31
N VAL A 125 9.66 -14.53 2.79
CA VAL A 125 9.58 -14.09 4.21
C VAL A 125 9.16 -15.23 5.14
N ALA A 126 8.36 -16.20 4.69
CA ALA A 126 8.01 -17.37 5.50
C ALA A 126 9.19 -18.35 5.69
N LYS A 127 10.15 -18.36 4.75
CA LYS A 127 11.35 -19.20 4.82
C LYS A 127 12.53 -18.51 5.51
N ASP A 128 12.48 -17.18 5.59
CA ASP A 128 13.50 -16.39 6.26
C ASP A 128 13.50 -16.70 7.77
N LYS A 129 14.62 -17.21 8.27
CA LYS A 129 14.84 -17.55 9.68
C LYS A 129 15.56 -16.43 10.43
N GLU A 130 15.97 -15.36 9.75
CA GLU A 130 16.79 -14.32 10.34
C GLU A 130 15.99 -13.31 11.16
N LYS A 131 16.70 -12.65 12.10
CA LYS A 131 16.15 -11.60 12.97
C LYS A 131 15.76 -10.30 12.23
N ARG A 132 15.96 -10.22 10.90
CA ARG A 132 15.72 -9.00 10.09
C ARG A 132 14.36 -8.96 9.41
N ARG A 133 13.47 -9.89 9.78
CA ARG A 133 12.17 -10.13 9.15
C ARG A 133 11.33 -8.88 8.89
N ASP A 134 11.50 -7.83 9.69
CA ASP A 134 10.63 -6.66 9.64
C ASP A 134 11.38 -5.35 9.32
N GLN A 135 12.65 -5.41 8.92
CA GLN A 135 13.44 -4.20 8.63
C GLN A 135 13.04 -3.51 7.32
N TRP A 136 12.40 -4.24 6.41
CA TRP A 136 11.93 -3.77 5.11
C TRP A 136 10.52 -3.19 5.13
N LEU A 137 9.76 -3.42 6.21
CA LEU A 137 8.39 -2.91 6.38
C LEU A 137 8.38 -1.37 6.49
N LEU A 138 7.24 -0.80 6.13
CA LEU A 138 6.98 0.64 6.15
C LEU A 138 6.83 1.18 7.57
N ASP A 139 7.30 2.42 7.73
CA ASP A 139 7.15 3.25 8.93
C ASP A 139 6.56 4.60 8.53
N SER A 140 5.63 5.15 9.32
CA SER A 140 4.97 6.43 8.99
C SER A 140 5.98 7.58 8.83
N SER A 141 7.03 7.60 9.65
CA SER A 141 8.04 8.67 9.65
C SER A 141 8.86 8.73 8.36
N GLU A 142 9.04 7.59 7.68
CA GLU A 142 9.79 7.52 6.43
C GLU A 142 8.96 7.99 5.22
N LEU A 143 7.62 7.92 5.33
CA LEU A 143 6.69 8.35 4.29
C LEU A 143 6.54 9.86 4.26
N SER A 144 6.21 10.47 5.41
CA SER A 144 6.14 11.92 5.54
C SER A 144 6.26 12.38 6.98
N THR A 145 7.30 13.16 7.27
CA THR A 145 7.52 13.75 8.59
C THR A 145 6.81 15.10 8.74
N SER A 146 6.58 15.83 7.64
CA SER A 146 5.93 17.14 7.64
C SER A 146 4.48 17.01 8.11
N VAL A 147 3.73 16.07 7.55
CA VAL A 147 2.32 15.87 7.91
C VAL A 147 2.16 15.39 9.34
N LEU A 148 3.05 14.50 9.82
CA LEU A 148 3.00 13.97 11.18
C LEU A 148 3.27 15.05 12.25
N ASN A 149 3.96 16.13 11.87
CA ASN A 149 4.22 17.28 12.74
C ASN A 149 3.23 18.44 12.56
N SER A 150 2.28 18.33 11.62
CA SER A 150 1.32 19.41 11.31
C SER A 150 0.27 19.63 12.40
N SER A 151 0.00 18.61 13.23
CA SER A 151 -1.07 18.64 14.24
C SER A 151 -0.70 17.82 15.48
N LYS A 152 -1.16 18.28 16.66
CA LYS A 152 -0.96 17.56 17.94
C LYS A 152 -1.49 16.14 17.93
N ILE A 153 -2.54 15.88 17.16
CA ILE A 153 -3.16 14.54 17.06
C ILE A 153 -2.23 13.56 16.36
N PHE A 154 -1.45 14.02 15.37
CA PHE A 154 -0.53 13.17 14.63
C PHE A 154 0.78 12.91 15.37
N ILE A 155 1.30 13.89 16.11
CA ILE A 155 2.57 13.77 16.85
C ILE A 155 2.54 12.60 17.86
N GLY A 156 1.40 12.37 18.49
CA GLY A 156 1.23 11.29 19.48
C GLY A 156 0.70 9.98 18.92
N GLY A 157 0.25 9.96 17.65
CA GLY A 157 -0.39 8.79 17.06
C GLY A 157 -1.68 8.33 17.75
N ASP A 158 -2.28 9.14 18.64
CA ASP A 158 -3.46 8.76 19.42
C ASP A 158 -4.75 8.97 18.63
N TYR A 159 -4.91 8.21 17.56
CA TYR A 159 -6.11 8.18 16.73
C TYR A 159 -6.30 6.83 16.05
N VAL A 160 -7.52 6.59 15.55
CA VAL A 160 -7.82 5.51 14.62
C VAL A 160 -7.76 6.06 13.21
N ALA A 161 -6.91 5.50 12.36
CA ALA A 161 -6.91 5.80 10.94
C ALA A 161 -7.95 4.91 10.25
N TRP A 162 -8.87 5.51 9.50
CA TRP A 162 -9.92 4.80 8.80
C TRP A 162 -9.86 5.08 7.29
N GLY A 163 -9.40 4.09 6.54
CA GLY A 163 -9.43 4.10 5.08
C GLY A 163 -10.86 3.94 4.56
N VAL A 164 -11.36 4.97 3.88
CA VAL A 164 -12.67 4.96 3.21
C VAL A 164 -12.50 5.30 1.73
N ARG A 165 -13.51 5.00 0.91
CA ARG A 165 -13.56 5.38 -0.51
C ARG A 165 -14.99 5.71 -0.91
N ASN A 166 -15.18 6.78 -1.67
CA ASN A 166 -16.41 7.05 -2.39
C ASN A 166 -16.08 7.70 -3.74
N ARG A 167 -16.02 6.90 -4.81
CA ARG A 167 -15.66 7.35 -6.16
C ARG A 167 -16.59 6.80 -7.22
N ALA A 168 -16.71 7.50 -8.35
CA ALA A 168 -17.44 6.99 -9.51
C ALA A 168 -16.79 5.72 -10.11
N VAL A 169 -15.46 5.64 -10.09
CA VAL A 169 -14.70 4.49 -10.60
C VAL A 169 -14.67 3.37 -9.55
N SER A 170 -15.01 2.14 -9.96
CA SER A 170 -15.11 0.96 -9.08
C SER A 170 -16.06 1.17 -7.90
N PRO A 171 -17.35 1.46 -8.15
CA PRO A 171 -18.32 1.79 -7.10
C PRO A 171 -18.57 0.64 -6.12
N GLU A 172 -18.29 -0.61 -6.50
CA GLU A 172 -18.34 -1.79 -5.63
C GLU A 172 -17.40 -1.69 -4.42
N ARG A 173 -16.39 -0.82 -4.50
CA ARG A 173 -15.42 -0.57 -3.41
C ARG A 173 -15.83 0.58 -2.49
N ASN A 174 -16.94 1.25 -2.78
CA ASN A 174 -17.34 2.43 -2.03
C ASN A 174 -18.01 2.06 -0.71
N ILE A 175 -17.86 2.97 0.25
CA ILE A 175 -18.67 3.03 1.45
C ILE A 175 -19.77 4.07 1.22
N GLY A 176 -21.03 3.65 1.44
CA GLY A 176 -22.20 4.52 1.38
C GLY A 176 -22.48 5.25 2.70
N GLU A 177 -23.41 6.20 2.68
CA GLU A 177 -23.78 6.99 3.86
C GLU A 177 -24.20 6.11 5.06
N SER A 178 -25.13 5.17 4.84
CA SER A 178 -25.65 4.28 5.89
C SER A 178 -24.57 3.43 6.53
N GLU A 179 -23.65 2.93 5.71
CA GLU A 179 -22.54 2.09 6.17
C GLU A 179 -21.49 2.92 6.92
N PHE A 180 -21.12 4.09 6.38
CA PHE A 180 -20.25 5.03 7.07
C PHE A 180 -20.77 5.36 8.47
N ARG A 181 -22.09 5.56 8.61
CA ARG A 181 -22.73 5.83 9.90
C ARG A 181 -22.54 4.70 10.90
N LEU A 182 -22.81 3.46 10.48
CA LEU A 182 -22.72 2.30 11.35
C LEU A 182 -21.27 1.98 11.71
N LEU A 183 -20.35 2.09 10.75
CA LEU A 183 -18.92 1.90 10.97
C LEU A 183 -18.33 2.97 11.88
N TYR A 184 -18.71 4.24 11.72
CA TYR A 184 -18.26 5.32 12.61
C TYR A 184 -18.63 5.03 14.07
N LEU A 185 -19.90 4.70 14.33
CA LEU A 185 -20.37 4.40 15.69
C LEU A 185 -19.66 3.17 16.28
N ALA A 186 -19.44 2.14 15.46
CA ALA A 186 -18.72 0.95 15.89
C ALA A 186 -17.24 1.26 16.19
N LEU A 187 -16.56 2.02 15.34
CA LEU A 187 -15.18 2.46 15.53
C LEU A 187 -15.05 3.31 16.79
N LEU A 188 -15.93 4.29 16.99
CA LEU A 188 -15.92 5.16 18.16
C LEU A 188 -16.05 4.35 19.46
N ASN A 189 -16.93 3.35 19.45
CA ASN A 189 -17.12 2.45 20.59
C ASN A 189 -15.87 1.56 20.82
N ARG A 190 -15.31 0.96 19.77
CA ARG A 190 -14.10 0.10 19.86
C ARG A 190 -12.82 0.87 20.17
N SER A 191 -12.77 2.14 19.80
CA SER A 191 -11.65 3.04 20.03
C SER A 191 -11.72 3.76 21.38
N ARG A 192 -12.80 3.58 22.14
CA ARG A 192 -13.06 4.27 23.43
C ARG A 192 -13.05 5.79 23.30
N GLY A 193 -13.56 6.29 22.18
CA GLY A 193 -13.59 7.73 21.93
C GLY A 193 -12.26 8.32 21.46
N SER A 194 -11.23 7.51 21.15
CA SER A 194 -10.05 8.03 20.44
C SER A 194 -10.50 8.71 19.14
N PRO A 195 -9.88 9.86 18.78
CA PRO A 195 -10.16 10.55 17.52
C PRO A 195 -10.13 9.60 16.32
N ILE A 196 -11.05 9.81 15.38
CA ILE A 196 -11.10 9.06 14.12
C ILE A 196 -10.65 9.99 13.01
N VAL A 197 -9.62 9.57 12.28
CA VAL A 197 -9.10 10.26 11.11
C VAL A 197 -9.51 9.48 9.87
N ILE A 198 -10.34 10.10 9.05
CA ILE A 198 -10.74 9.58 7.75
C ILE A 198 -9.59 9.78 6.77
N VAL A 199 -9.07 8.69 6.21
CA VAL A 199 -7.98 8.70 5.23
C VAL A 199 -8.54 8.33 3.87
N SER A 200 -8.55 9.29 2.95
CA SER A 200 -9.00 9.11 1.58
C SER A 200 -8.54 10.28 0.72
N ASP A 201 -8.72 10.18 -0.60
CA ASP A 201 -8.62 11.33 -1.49
C ASP A 201 -9.60 12.47 -1.14
N HIS A 202 -9.35 13.62 -1.76
CA HIS A 202 -10.10 14.84 -1.55
C HIS A 202 -11.59 14.71 -1.87
N GLU A 203 -11.96 14.09 -3.00
CA GLU A 203 -13.36 13.93 -3.41
C GLU A 203 -14.18 13.12 -2.39
N SER A 204 -13.63 11.98 -1.97
CA SER A 204 -14.24 11.12 -0.96
C SER A 204 -14.28 11.82 0.40
N CYS A 205 -13.23 12.55 0.79
CA CYS A 205 -13.22 13.32 2.04
C CYS A 205 -14.33 14.37 2.05
N GLU A 206 -14.54 15.11 0.95
CA GLU A 206 -15.63 16.08 0.84
C GLU A 206 -17.02 15.43 0.93
N PHE A 207 -17.20 14.25 0.34
CA PHE A 207 -18.41 13.46 0.52
C PHE A 207 -18.64 13.11 2.00
N PHE A 208 -17.65 12.53 2.67
CA PHE A 208 -17.80 12.07 4.06
C PHE A 208 -17.83 13.21 5.08
N LYS A 209 -17.26 14.38 4.79
CA LYS A 209 -17.45 15.61 5.59
C LYS A 209 -18.91 16.00 5.66
N LYS A 210 -19.62 15.97 4.51
CA LYS A 210 -21.07 16.27 4.46
C LYS A 210 -21.87 15.25 5.27
N VAL A 211 -21.53 13.96 5.16
CA VAL A 211 -22.16 12.90 5.95
C VAL A 211 -21.91 13.10 7.45
N ALA A 212 -20.65 13.35 7.85
CA ALA A 212 -20.28 13.58 9.24
C ALA A 212 -21.02 14.80 9.82
N HIS A 213 -21.06 15.92 9.09
CA HIS A 213 -21.81 17.12 9.49
C HIS A 213 -23.30 16.84 9.65
N LYS A 214 -23.93 16.13 8.70
CA LYS A 214 -25.35 15.76 8.74
C LYS A 214 -25.73 14.99 10.01
N PHE A 215 -24.83 14.14 10.52
CA PHE A 215 -25.09 13.30 11.70
C PHE A 215 -24.39 13.78 12.98
N GLY A 216 -23.73 14.94 12.96
CA GLY A 216 -23.02 15.49 14.12
C GLY A 216 -21.81 14.65 14.55
N PHE A 217 -21.16 13.95 13.63
CA PHE A 217 -19.96 13.17 13.90
C PHE A 217 -18.73 14.05 13.95
N VAL A 218 -17.87 13.78 14.94
CA VAL A 218 -16.58 14.45 15.10
C VAL A 218 -15.52 13.55 14.48
N CYS A 219 -15.09 13.91 13.27
CA CYS A 219 -14.03 13.25 12.52
C CYS A 219 -12.99 14.29 12.07
N LEU A 220 -11.76 13.85 11.88
CA LEU A 220 -10.76 14.57 11.09
C LEU A 220 -10.67 13.94 9.70
N PHE A 221 -10.18 14.70 8.72
CA PHE A 221 -10.04 14.23 7.34
C PHE A 221 -8.61 14.47 6.88
N SER A 222 -7.96 13.45 6.32
CA SER A 222 -6.57 13.54 5.89
C SER A 222 -6.36 14.65 4.85
N ALA A 223 -7.34 14.87 3.98
CA ALA A 223 -7.34 15.94 2.97
C ALA A 223 -7.24 17.38 3.53
N ASP A 224 -7.44 17.58 4.84
CA ASP A 224 -7.22 18.88 5.50
C ASP A 224 -5.75 19.11 5.91
N TYR A 225 -4.91 18.07 5.83
CA TYR A 225 -3.52 18.06 6.30
C TYR A 225 -2.53 17.53 5.25
N SER A 226 -3.02 16.76 4.29
CA SER A 226 -2.26 16.01 3.30
C SER A 226 -2.29 16.72 1.95
N GLU A 227 -1.13 16.79 1.29
CA GLU A 227 -1.00 17.31 -0.07
C GLU A 227 -0.66 16.20 -1.08
N SER A 228 -0.42 14.98 -0.59
CA SER A 228 0.11 13.88 -1.40
C SER A 228 -0.36 12.52 -0.89
N PHE A 229 -0.28 11.50 -1.75
CA PHE A 229 -0.51 10.13 -1.34
C PHE A 229 0.41 9.69 -0.19
N LEU A 230 1.66 10.16 -0.19
CA LEU A 230 2.64 9.80 0.85
C LEU A 230 2.27 10.41 2.21
N ASP A 231 1.65 11.59 2.22
CA ASP A 231 1.13 12.20 3.44
C ASP A 231 -0.08 11.41 3.96
N ASP A 232 -1.04 11.06 3.09
CA ASP A 232 -2.17 10.21 3.48
C ASP A 232 -1.70 8.85 4.02
N ALA A 233 -0.66 8.27 3.39
CA ALA A 233 -0.04 7.02 3.80
C ALA A 233 0.68 7.16 5.16
N ALA A 234 1.34 8.28 5.42
CA ALA A 234 1.95 8.56 6.72
C ALA A 234 0.87 8.70 7.81
N ILE A 235 -0.25 9.38 7.53
CA ILE A 235 -1.41 9.45 8.44
C ILE A 235 -2.01 8.06 8.65
N ALA A 236 -2.17 7.26 7.60
CA ALA A 236 -2.70 5.90 7.73
C ALA A 236 -1.85 5.03 8.67
N LEU A 237 -0.52 5.15 8.56
CA LEU A 237 0.43 4.39 9.38
C LEU A 237 0.74 5.02 10.74
N GLY A 238 0.34 6.28 10.98
CA GLY A 238 0.69 7.03 12.18
C GLY A 238 -0.28 6.85 13.36
N GLY A 239 -1.44 6.23 13.14
CA GLY A 239 -2.44 6.01 14.19
C GLY A 239 -2.09 4.83 15.12
N LYS A 240 -3.02 4.51 16.03
CA LYS A 240 -2.95 3.29 16.88
C LYS A 240 -3.30 2.02 16.11
N ILE A 241 -4.19 2.16 15.12
CA ILE A 241 -4.67 1.08 14.26
C ILE A 241 -5.18 1.67 12.96
N PHE A 242 -5.01 0.93 11.87
CA PHE A 242 -5.65 1.21 10.58
C PHE A 242 -6.85 0.29 10.35
N PHE A 243 -8.00 0.86 10.02
CA PHE A 243 -9.21 0.12 9.68
C PHE A 243 -9.63 0.39 8.23
N GLN A 244 -10.03 -0.65 7.49
CA GLN A 244 -10.57 -0.49 6.14
C GLN A 244 -11.50 -1.64 5.74
N VAL A 245 -12.58 -1.30 5.02
CA VAL A 245 -13.51 -2.25 4.41
C VAL A 245 -13.61 -1.96 2.90
N ARG A 246 -13.72 -3.01 2.08
CA ARG A 246 -13.78 -2.99 0.60
C ARG A 246 -12.57 -2.35 -0.11
N GLY A 247 -11.46 -2.28 0.61
CA GLY A 247 -10.11 -2.12 0.08
C GLY A 247 -9.83 -0.76 -0.56
N GLY A 248 -8.60 -0.60 -1.03
CA GLY A 248 -8.06 0.67 -1.54
C GLY A 248 -6.57 0.53 -1.75
N GLY A 249 -5.93 1.44 -2.50
CA GLY A 249 -4.47 1.48 -2.55
C GLY A 249 -3.85 1.71 -1.16
N MET A 250 -4.58 2.38 -0.26
CA MET A 250 -4.12 2.64 1.10
C MET A 250 -3.98 1.38 1.96
N GLY A 251 -4.81 0.37 1.73
CA GLY A 251 -4.72 -0.90 2.46
C GLY A 251 -3.42 -1.63 2.18
N GLU A 252 -2.85 -1.48 0.98
CA GLU A 252 -1.53 -2.04 0.65
C GLU A 252 -0.43 -1.41 1.51
N VAL A 253 -0.48 -0.10 1.77
CA VAL A 253 0.49 0.56 2.67
C VAL A 253 0.43 -0.05 4.07
N ALA A 254 -0.78 -0.21 4.63
CA ALA A 254 -0.99 -0.84 5.93
C ALA A 254 -0.52 -2.31 5.95
N LEU A 255 -0.80 -3.05 4.87
CA LEU A 255 -0.41 -4.45 4.71
C LEU A 255 1.11 -4.65 4.82
N TYR A 256 1.89 -3.67 4.38
CA TYR A 256 3.35 -3.68 4.38
C TYR A 256 3.97 -2.89 5.55
N SER A 257 3.23 -2.71 6.64
CA SER A 257 3.69 -2.01 7.85
C SER A 257 3.72 -2.92 9.08
N LYS A 258 4.25 -2.39 10.18
CA LYS A 258 4.13 -2.99 11.52
C LYS A 258 2.88 -2.54 12.27
N LEU A 259 2.13 -1.59 11.72
CA LEU A 259 0.97 -1.02 12.40
C LEU A 259 -0.11 -2.10 12.60
N PRO A 260 -0.76 -2.16 13.77
CA PRO A 260 -2.00 -2.92 13.92
C PRO A 260 -3.01 -2.53 12.85
N PHE A 261 -3.70 -3.51 12.28
CA PHE A 261 -4.76 -3.21 11.33
C PHE A 261 -5.89 -4.21 11.40
N GLU A 262 -7.05 -3.78 10.96
CA GLU A 262 -8.16 -4.65 10.62
C GLU A 262 -8.69 -4.25 9.24
N MET A 263 -8.48 -5.13 8.27
CA MET A 263 -8.84 -4.88 6.89
C MET A 263 -9.71 -6.00 6.35
N SER A 264 -10.73 -5.65 5.59
CA SER A 264 -11.61 -6.62 4.95
C SER A 264 -11.85 -6.25 3.49
N TYR A 265 -11.34 -7.03 2.55
CA TYR A 265 -11.59 -6.81 1.12
C TYR A 265 -11.39 -8.06 0.27
N THR A 266 -11.90 -8.02 -0.96
CA THR A 266 -11.77 -9.11 -1.95
C THR A 266 -10.35 -9.16 -2.51
N LEU A 267 -9.80 -10.37 -2.61
CA LEU A 267 -8.49 -10.60 -3.21
C LEU A 267 -8.61 -10.87 -4.71
N SER A 268 -7.88 -10.09 -5.51
CA SER A 268 -7.72 -10.37 -6.92
C SER A 268 -6.84 -11.60 -7.13
N PRO A 269 -7.27 -12.61 -7.92
CA PRO A 269 -6.41 -13.72 -8.29
C PRO A 269 -5.10 -13.23 -8.93
N PRO A 270 -3.95 -13.91 -8.68
CA PRO A 270 -3.79 -15.18 -7.99
C PRO A 270 -3.48 -15.03 -6.49
N ARG A 271 -3.74 -13.86 -5.87
CA ARG A 271 -3.51 -13.66 -4.44
C ARG A 271 -4.36 -14.64 -3.63
N LYS A 272 -3.80 -15.13 -2.52
CA LYS A 272 -4.45 -16.03 -1.59
C LYS A 272 -3.98 -15.72 -0.19
N THR A 273 -4.85 -15.95 0.78
CA THR A 273 -4.47 -15.94 2.19
C THR A 273 -3.52 -17.09 2.50
N ILE A 274 -2.59 -16.88 3.45
CA ILE A 274 -1.71 -17.95 3.95
C ILE A 274 -2.50 -18.87 4.87
N ARG A 275 -3.34 -18.28 5.73
CA ARG A 275 -4.28 -18.99 6.62
C ARG A 275 -5.46 -18.06 6.92
N LYS A 276 -6.45 -18.58 7.66
CA LYS A 276 -7.61 -17.79 8.09
C LYS A 276 -7.16 -16.50 8.80
N SER A 277 -7.71 -15.39 8.34
CA SER A 277 -7.43 -14.03 8.81
C SER A 277 -5.99 -13.53 8.62
N GLN A 278 -5.17 -14.22 7.82
CA GLN A 278 -3.77 -13.86 7.55
C GLN A 278 -3.44 -14.00 6.05
N ILE A 279 -3.20 -12.87 5.41
CA ILE A 279 -2.79 -12.73 4.01
C ILE A 279 -1.27 -12.72 3.82
N THR A 280 -0.48 -12.27 4.80
CA THR A 280 0.98 -12.16 4.65
C THR A 280 1.76 -12.94 5.69
N ALA A 281 3.01 -13.28 5.34
CA ALA A 281 3.87 -14.05 6.23
C ALA A 281 4.32 -13.22 7.44
N TRP A 282 4.46 -11.91 7.29
CA TRP A 282 4.91 -10.98 8.33
C TRP A 282 3.78 -10.43 9.21
N GLN A 283 2.52 -10.74 8.91
CA GLN A 283 1.40 -10.34 9.77
C GLN A 283 1.53 -10.89 11.19
N THR A 284 1.28 -10.03 12.17
CA THR A 284 1.19 -10.37 13.60
C THR A 284 -0.24 -10.66 14.03
N SER A 285 -0.45 -11.04 15.29
CA SER A 285 -1.80 -11.23 15.86
C SER A 285 -2.61 -9.94 15.99
N GLN A 286 -1.97 -8.77 15.87
CA GLN A 286 -2.63 -7.46 15.89
C GLN A 286 -3.05 -6.97 14.48
N GLN A 287 -2.80 -7.79 13.46
CA GLN A 287 -3.05 -7.45 12.06
C GLN A 287 -4.02 -8.48 11.45
N ILE A 288 -5.29 -8.13 11.42
CA ILE A 288 -6.40 -8.99 11.01
C ILE A 288 -6.75 -8.65 9.55
N PHE A 289 -6.80 -9.67 8.69
CA PHE A 289 -7.26 -9.53 7.32
C PHE A 289 -8.39 -10.50 7.00
N ASP A 290 -9.60 -10.03 6.75
CA ASP A 290 -10.70 -10.91 6.33
C ASP A 290 -10.97 -10.80 4.82
N GLU A 291 -10.84 -11.92 4.12
CA GLU A 291 -11.17 -11.98 2.69
C GLU A 291 -12.69 -11.90 2.50
N LEU A 292 -13.13 -10.94 1.70
CA LEU A 292 -14.54 -10.77 1.35
C LEU A 292 -14.83 -11.43 0.00
N ASP A 293 -16.02 -12.01 -0.13
CA ASP A 293 -16.53 -12.34 -1.46
C ASP A 293 -16.67 -11.06 -2.28
N SER A 294 -16.36 -11.13 -3.57
CA SER A 294 -16.52 -10.02 -4.53
C SER A 294 -17.94 -9.41 -4.54
N GLN A 295 -18.95 -10.16 -4.13
CA GLN A 295 -20.35 -9.73 -4.06
C GLN A 295 -20.79 -9.41 -2.63
N ASP A 296 -19.89 -9.51 -1.64
CA ASP A 296 -20.21 -9.24 -0.24
C ASP A 296 -20.37 -7.74 0.02
N MET A 297 -21.62 -7.31 0.02
CA MET A 297 -22.04 -5.95 0.40
C MET A 297 -22.52 -5.90 1.86
N SER A 298 -22.25 -6.93 2.66
CA SER A 298 -22.61 -6.94 4.07
C SER A 298 -21.75 -5.95 4.88
N LEU A 299 -22.27 -5.58 6.04
CA LEU A 299 -21.61 -4.67 6.96
C LEU A 299 -20.56 -5.43 7.77
N HIS A 300 -19.28 -5.10 7.56
CA HIS A 300 -18.17 -5.67 8.32
C HIS A 300 -17.78 -4.75 9.47
N LEU A 301 -18.39 -4.98 10.63
CA LEU A 301 -18.10 -4.21 11.84
C LEU A 301 -16.68 -4.48 12.37
N PRO A 302 -16.00 -3.47 12.94
CA PRO A 302 -14.69 -3.63 13.56
C PRO A 302 -14.74 -4.63 14.73
N LYS A 303 -13.78 -5.54 14.74
CA LYS A 303 -13.59 -6.62 15.71
C LYS A 303 -12.51 -6.29 16.74
N PHE A 304 -11.58 -5.38 16.42
CA PHE A 304 -10.54 -4.93 17.33
C PHE A 304 -11.11 -4.32 18.61
N ASP A 305 -10.30 -4.31 19.66
CA ASP A 305 -10.62 -3.63 20.91
C ASP A 305 -9.35 -3.02 21.50
N LEU A 306 -9.27 -1.68 21.53
CA LEU A 306 -8.05 -0.98 21.94
C LEU A 306 -7.66 -1.19 23.41
N ARG A 307 -8.48 -1.81 24.26
CA ARG A 307 -8.02 -2.24 25.62
C ARG A 307 -6.97 -3.35 25.57
N ASN A 308 -6.90 -4.11 24.48
CA ASN A 308 -6.02 -5.27 24.37
C ASN A 308 -4.74 -4.97 23.55
N VAL A 309 -4.56 -3.72 23.12
CA VAL A 309 -3.46 -3.30 22.23
C VAL A 309 -2.37 -2.50 22.97
N LEU A 310 -2.67 -1.99 24.18
CA LEU A 310 -1.73 -1.34 25.10
C LEU A 310 -1.42 -2.28 26.27
#